data_AF-A0AAU8JH91-F1
#
_entry.id   AF-A0AAU8JH91-F1
#
_cell.length_a   1.000
_cell.length_b   1.000
_cell.length_c   1.000
_cell.angle_alpha   90.00
_cell.angle_beta   90.00
_cell.angle_gamma   90.00
#
_symmetry.space_group_name_H-M   'P 1'
#
loop_
_entity.id
_entity.type
_entity.pdbx_description
1 polymer ?
#
loop_
_entity_poly.entity_id
_entity_poly.type
_entity_poly.pdbx_seq_one_letter_code
_entity_poly.pdbx_strand_id
1 'polypeptide(L)'
;MFRPFQHIASTGLALLLLLSGISFTTGVWAQTNPRTQSSDDKPVNPVDDPDDRKNNTDSGITRDNCLVGENPKPLTALIPNSSGYPLTTMGYPTFFFYIPDNALEAVEFLILDDKSRLLYRNRMAISPRGGVMSVSLPTDSPMGELQPGKSYQWELALVCQKNGKEDKTTHLNGWIQRVDNPDLVAQVQQANPRQVPEIYAQAGIWYDFLASLANLRRENPNDSELTQYWIEVLQSVGLAEVAEEPLISQP
;
A
#
# COMPACT_ATOMS: atom_id res chain seq x y z
N MET A 1 -0.79 20.01 -18.02
CA MET A 1 -0.63 18.77 -17.24
C MET A 1 0.24 19.10 -16.03
N PHE A 2 -0.40 19.38 -14.89
CA PHE A 2 0.32 19.67 -13.64
C PHE A 2 0.53 18.36 -12.88
N ARG A 3 1.73 18.17 -12.31
CA ARG A 3 2.10 16.96 -11.58
C ARG A 3 2.72 17.33 -10.23
N PRO A 4 1.91 17.77 -9.25
CA PRO A 4 2.40 18.42 -8.03
C PRO A 4 3.42 17.58 -7.25
N PHE A 5 3.29 16.26 -7.26
CA PHE A 5 4.14 15.35 -6.47
C PHE A 5 5.41 14.85 -7.21
N GLN A 6 5.66 15.22 -8.47
CA GLN A 6 6.84 14.71 -9.21
C GLN A 6 8.16 15.44 -8.90
N HIS A 7 8.13 16.59 -8.23
CA HIS A 7 9.32 17.44 -8.08
C HIS A 7 10.12 17.23 -6.77
N ILE A 8 9.64 16.42 -5.83
CA ILE A 8 10.28 16.23 -4.51
C ILE A 8 11.55 15.37 -4.60
N ALA A 9 11.75 14.60 -5.67
CA ALA A 9 12.81 13.59 -5.79
C ALA A 9 14.18 14.06 -6.32
N SER A 10 14.43 15.38 -6.49
CA SER A 10 15.63 15.85 -7.22
C SER A 10 16.35 17.07 -6.62
N THR A 11 16.87 16.94 -5.40
CA THR A 11 18.01 17.75 -4.91
C THR A 11 19.08 16.88 -4.26
N GLY A 12 19.67 15.97 -5.04
CA GLY A 12 20.83 15.19 -4.61
C GLY A 12 22.10 16.06 -4.55
N LEU A 13 22.66 16.25 -3.35
CA LEU A 13 23.96 16.91 -3.17
C LEU A 13 25.06 16.15 -3.91
N ALA A 14 25.80 16.84 -4.78
CA ALA A 14 27.05 16.33 -5.34
C ALA A 14 28.18 16.41 -4.28
N LEU A 15 28.50 15.29 -3.64
CA LEU A 15 29.65 15.18 -2.75
C LEU A 15 30.82 14.51 -3.47
N LEU A 16 31.87 15.29 -3.76
CA LEU A 16 33.11 14.83 -4.37
C LEU A 16 33.92 14.00 -3.37
N LEU A 17 34.13 12.71 -3.66
CA LEU A 17 35.09 11.87 -2.96
C LEU A 17 36.41 11.80 -3.76
N LEU A 18 37.50 12.22 -3.13
CA LEU A 18 38.85 12.11 -3.69
C LEU A 18 39.43 10.71 -3.43
N LEU A 19 40.10 10.17 -4.44
CA LEU A 19 40.75 8.87 -4.42
C LEU A 19 42.09 8.92 -3.65
N SER A 20 42.33 7.91 -2.81
CA SER A 20 43.68 7.47 -2.43
C SER A 20 43.72 5.96 -2.34
N GLY A 21 44.37 5.31 -3.31
CA GLY A 21 44.48 3.85 -3.38
C GLY A 21 45.65 3.31 -2.57
N ILE A 22 45.53 2.06 -2.10
CA ILE A 22 46.65 1.27 -1.59
C ILE A 22 46.52 -0.15 -2.18
N SER A 23 47.53 -0.57 -2.93
CA SER A 23 47.65 -1.92 -3.49
C SER A 23 48.44 -2.82 -2.55
N PHE A 24 48.00 -4.06 -2.34
CA PHE A 24 48.85 -5.13 -1.82
C PHE A 24 48.57 -6.45 -2.55
N THR A 25 49.65 -7.17 -2.85
CA THR A 25 49.65 -8.32 -3.77
C THR A 25 49.93 -9.64 -3.06
N THR A 26 49.22 -10.68 -3.49
CA THR A 26 49.64 -12.10 -3.60
C THR A 26 50.24 -12.81 -2.38
N GLY A 27 49.59 -13.92 -2.00
CA GLY A 27 50.22 -15.07 -1.36
C GLY A 27 49.52 -16.36 -1.80
N VAL A 28 50.11 -17.10 -2.74
CA VAL A 28 49.64 -18.42 -3.17
C VAL A 28 50.50 -19.49 -2.52
N TRP A 29 49.89 -20.54 -1.98
CA TRP A 29 50.55 -21.82 -1.74
C TRP A 29 49.65 -22.97 -2.22
N ALA A 30 50.26 -23.93 -2.91
CA ALA A 30 49.61 -25.13 -3.44
C ALA A 30 50.56 -26.32 -3.31
N GLN A 31 50.00 -27.51 -3.03
CA GLN A 31 50.58 -28.87 -3.13
C GLN A 31 49.38 -29.83 -2.93
N THR A 32 48.93 -30.64 -3.90
CA THR A 32 49.46 -31.94 -4.39
C THR A 32 49.60 -33.00 -3.26
N ASN A 33 49.28 -34.29 -3.43
CA ASN A 33 49.15 -35.16 -4.62
C ASN A 33 48.18 -36.38 -4.36
N PRO A 34 47.86 -37.26 -5.35
CA PRO A 34 46.77 -38.26 -5.26
C PRO A 34 47.21 -39.76 -5.22
N ARG A 35 46.23 -40.68 -5.06
CA ARG A 35 46.18 -42.07 -5.62
C ARG A 35 44.76 -42.68 -5.43
N THR A 36 43.96 -42.92 -6.48
CA THR A 36 43.77 -44.14 -7.32
C THR A 36 42.93 -45.29 -6.74
N GLN A 37 41.74 -45.54 -7.36
CA GLN A 37 41.18 -46.82 -7.90
C GLN A 37 41.00 -48.05 -6.94
N SER A 38 40.04 -48.98 -7.10
CA SER A 38 39.25 -49.45 -8.26
C SER A 38 37.94 -50.20 -7.88
N SER A 39 37.01 -50.29 -8.85
CA SER A 39 35.97 -51.32 -9.18
C SER A 39 35.56 -52.45 -8.20
N ASP A 40 34.24 -52.72 -8.12
CA ASP A 40 33.52 -53.91 -8.67
C ASP A 40 31.98 -53.80 -8.42
N ASP A 41 31.10 -53.78 -9.44
CA ASP A 41 30.38 -54.90 -10.10
C ASP A 41 29.12 -55.39 -9.29
N LYS A 42 27.85 -55.49 -9.76
CA LYS A 42 27.17 -55.34 -11.08
C LYS A 42 25.62 -54.99 -10.97
N PRO A 43 24.62 -55.26 -11.87
CA PRO A 43 23.47 -54.33 -12.10
C PRO A 43 22.01 -54.90 -12.05
N VAL A 44 20.98 -54.02 -12.01
CA VAL A 44 19.60 -54.28 -12.53
C VAL A 44 19.02 -52.99 -13.16
N ASN A 45 18.25 -53.12 -14.25
CA ASN A 45 17.70 -52.03 -15.08
C ASN A 45 16.30 -51.52 -14.66
N PRO A 46 15.86 -50.34 -15.17
CA PRO A 46 14.54 -49.75 -14.89
C PRO A 46 13.45 -50.13 -15.93
N VAL A 47 12.18 -49.80 -15.63
CA VAL A 47 11.15 -49.17 -16.52
C VAL A 47 9.72 -49.39 -15.97
N ASP A 48 8.97 -48.28 -15.89
CA ASP A 48 7.53 -48.00 -15.95
C ASP A 48 6.44 -49.03 -15.58
N ASP A 49 5.40 -48.54 -14.88
CA ASP A 49 3.99 -48.84 -15.21
C ASP A 49 3.08 -47.64 -14.86
N PRO A 50 2.35 -47.04 -15.83
CA PRO A 50 1.35 -46.00 -15.59
C PRO A 50 -0.08 -46.51 -15.77
N ASP A 51 -0.95 -46.41 -14.75
CA ASP A 51 -2.37 -46.15 -15.05
C ASP A 51 -3.22 -45.43 -13.98
N ASP A 52 -4.06 -44.57 -14.55
CA ASP A 52 -5.31 -43.94 -14.13
C ASP A 52 -5.85 -44.14 -12.69
N ARG A 53 -5.87 -43.03 -11.94
CA ARG A 53 -6.99 -42.73 -11.01
C ARG A 53 -7.59 -41.34 -11.26
N LYS A 54 -8.44 -41.29 -12.28
CA LYS A 54 -9.64 -40.48 -12.45
C LYS A 54 -9.60 -39.09 -11.86
N ASN A 55 -9.42 -38.14 -12.78
CA ASN A 55 -9.90 -36.76 -12.72
C ASN A 55 -11.13 -36.58 -11.81
N ASN A 56 -10.91 -36.06 -10.60
CA ASN A 56 -11.84 -35.10 -10.04
C ASN A 56 -11.49 -33.75 -10.66
N THR A 57 -12.24 -33.34 -11.68
CA THR A 57 -12.39 -31.93 -12.01
C THR A 57 -13.19 -31.26 -10.89
N ASP A 58 -12.52 -30.99 -9.77
CA ASP A 58 -12.99 -29.91 -8.90
C ASP A 58 -12.44 -28.62 -9.50
N SER A 59 -13.34 -27.75 -9.98
CA SER A 59 -12.99 -26.38 -10.36
C SER A 59 -12.77 -25.56 -9.10
N GLY A 60 -11.75 -25.95 -8.35
CA GLY A 60 -11.36 -25.36 -7.08
C GLY A 60 -10.78 -23.98 -7.32
N ILE A 61 -11.64 -22.96 -7.34
CA ILE A 61 -11.23 -21.58 -7.06
C ILE A 61 -10.62 -21.62 -5.66
N THR A 62 -9.30 -21.60 -5.61
CA THR A 62 -8.53 -21.55 -4.37
C THR A 62 -8.87 -20.24 -3.67
N ARG A 63 -9.72 -20.32 -2.63
CA ARG A 63 -9.94 -19.25 -1.65
C ARG A 63 -8.71 -19.12 -0.75
N ASP A 64 -7.54 -18.96 -1.36
CA ASP A 64 -6.28 -18.95 -0.63
C ASP A 64 -5.95 -17.60 -0.01
N ASN A 65 -6.71 -16.58 -0.40
CA ASN A 65 -6.78 -15.22 0.14
C ASN A 65 -8.26 -14.83 0.35
N CYS A 66 -8.53 -13.65 0.92
CA CYS A 66 -9.90 -13.12 1.07
C CYS A 66 -10.46 -12.51 -0.24
N LEU A 67 -10.00 -13.02 -1.38
CA LEU A 67 -10.37 -12.64 -2.73
C LEU A 67 -10.87 -13.90 -3.46
N VAL A 68 -11.75 -13.75 -4.46
CA VAL A 68 -12.36 -14.87 -5.18
C VAL A 68 -12.24 -14.69 -6.69
N GLY A 69 -11.74 -15.71 -7.40
CA GLY A 69 -11.58 -15.69 -8.86
C GLY A 69 -10.14 -15.49 -9.33
N GLU A 70 -9.94 -15.47 -10.64
CA GLU A 70 -8.60 -15.43 -11.25
C GLU A 70 -8.04 -14.01 -11.33
N ASN A 71 -6.78 -13.84 -10.93
CA ASN A 71 -5.99 -12.60 -11.05
C ASN A 71 -6.73 -11.30 -10.66
N PRO A 72 -7.31 -11.20 -9.45
CA PRO A 72 -7.98 -9.98 -9.02
C PRO A 72 -7.00 -8.83 -8.84
N LYS A 73 -7.49 -7.60 -9.06
CA LYS A 73 -6.75 -6.39 -8.69
C LYS A 73 -6.39 -6.44 -7.19
N PRO A 74 -5.17 -6.10 -6.78
CA PRO A 74 -4.76 -6.21 -5.39
C PRO A 74 -5.45 -5.15 -4.52
N LEU A 75 -5.71 -5.49 -3.26
CA LEU A 75 -5.96 -4.51 -2.20
C LEU A 75 -4.84 -3.45 -2.26
N THR A 76 -5.19 -2.17 -2.40
CA THR A 76 -4.20 -1.11 -2.67
C THR A 76 -4.48 0.11 -1.80
N ALA A 77 -3.46 0.63 -1.11
CA ALA A 77 -3.56 1.89 -0.40
C ALA A 77 -3.25 3.06 -1.33
N LEU A 78 -4.06 4.11 -1.30
CA LEU A 78 -3.86 5.30 -2.11
C LEU A 78 -2.87 6.24 -1.39
N ILE A 79 -1.61 5.79 -1.32
CA ILE A 79 -0.45 6.55 -0.86
C ILE A 79 0.60 6.65 -1.97
N PRO A 80 1.45 7.70 -2.01
CA PRO A 80 2.40 7.85 -3.09
C PRO A 80 3.52 6.81 -3.02
N ASN A 81 3.87 6.21 -4.16
CA ASN A 81 5.05 5.36 -4.26
C ASN A 81 6.34 6.23 -4.29
N SER A 82 6.71 6.79 -3.14
CA SER A 82 7.81 7.74 -2.98
C SER A 82 8.56 7.52 -1.66
N SER A 83 9.80 8.01 -1.56
CA SER A 83 10.61 7.91 -0.35
C SER A 83 10.13 8.88 0.73
N GLY A 84 9.40 8.38 1.73
CA GLY A 84 8.98 9.14 2.90
C GLY A 84 7.70 8.61 3.53
N TYR A 85 7.25 9.24 4.61
CA TYR A 85 5.93 9.01 5.20
C TYR A 85 4.99 10.12 4.73
N PRO A 86 3.82 9.80 4.15
CA PRO A 86 2.86 10.84 3.75
C PRO A 86 2.33 11.60 4.97
N LEU A 87 2.07 12.90 4.79
CA LEU A 87 1.78 13.84 5.88
C LEU A 87 0.30 14.21 5.98
N THR A 88 -0.14 14.58 7.18
CA THR A 88 -1.45 15.18 7.48
C THR A 88 -1.29 16.38 8.41
N THR A 89 -2.16 17.38 8.34
CA THR A 89 -2.35 18.40 9.40
C THR A 89 -3.43 17.99 10.40
N MET A 90 -4.28 17.03 10.03
CA MET A 90 -5.48 16.65 10.77
C MET A 90 -5.16 15.77 11.98
N GLY A 91 -5.80 16.08 13.12
CA GLY A 91 -5.83 15.18 14.28
C GLY A 91 -6.65 13.92 14.03
N TYR A 92 -7.64 14.01 13.13
CA TYR A 92 -8.57 12.95 12.74
C TYR A 92 -8.52 12.78 11.20
N PRO A 93 -7.45 12.14 10.66
CA PRO A 93 -7.23 12.05 9.23
C PRO A 93 -8.17 11.05 8.54
N THR A 94 -8.24 11.15 7.20
CA THR A 94 -8.93 10.19 6.34
C THR A 94 -7.94 9.46 5.44
N PHE A 95 -8.02 8.14 5.46
CA PHE A 95 -7.23 7.20 4.67
C PHE A 95 -8.06 6.72 3.47
N PHE A 96 -7.39 6.31 2.39
CA PHE A 96 -8.04 5.88 1.15
C PHE A 96 -7.45 4.56 0.66
N PHE A 97 -8.32 3.62 0.28
CA PHE A 97 -7.97 2.27 -0.12
C PHE A 97 -8.84 1.82 -1.28
N TYR A 98 -8.26 1.23 -2.31
CA TYR A 98 -9.00 0.45 -3.29
C TYR A 98 -9.28 -0.94 -2.69
N ILE A 99 -10.56 -1.25 -2.54
CA ILE A 99 -11.09 -2.54 -2.13
C ILE A 99 -11.49 -3.31 -3.40
N PRO A 100 -10.92 -4.51 -3.67
CA PRO A 100 -11.30 -5.31 -4.82
C PRO A 100 -12.78 -5.70 -4.81
N ASP A 101 -13.39 -5.82 -5.99
CA ASP A 101 -14.81 -6.16 -6.17
C ASP A 101 -15.17 -7.58 -5.74
N ASN A 102 -14.17 -8.46 -5.68
CA ASN A 102 -14.27 -9.83 -5.21
C ASN A 102 -13.80 -10.02 -3.75
N ALA A 103 -13.59 -8.94 -3.00
CA ALA A 103 -13.27 -9.00 -1.58
C ALA A 103 -14.51 -9.44 -0.76
N LEU A 104 -14.28 -10.29 0.25
CA LEU A 104 -15.36 -10.87 1.05
C LEU A 104 -15.55 -10.20 2.42
N GLU A 105 -16.81 -10.23 2.90
CA GLU A 105 -17.26 -9.95 4.27
C GLU A 105 -16.96 -8.54 4.82
N ALA A 106 -15.71 -8.23 5.16
CA ALA A 106 -15.36 -7.03 5.93
C ALA A 106 -13.90 -6.59 5.73
N VAL A 107 -13.59 -5.39 6.25
CA VAL A 107 -12.22 -4.92 6.50
C VAL A 107 -12.00 -4.64 7.98
N GLU A 108 -10.78 -4.84 8.47
CA GLU A 108 -10.30 -4.36 9.76
C GLU A 108 -9.21 -3.31 9.52
N PHE A 109 -9.40 -2.12 10.12
CA PHE A 109 -8.47 -1.00 10.07
C PHE A 109 -7.88 -0.75 11.45
N LEU A 110 -6.55 -0.62 11.53
CA LEU A 110 -5.80 -0.41 12.77
C LEU A 110 -4.98 0.87 12.70
N ILE A 111 -4.82 1.56 13.84
CA ILE A 111 -3.74 2.52 14.08
C ILE A 111 -2.85 1.97 15.19
N LEU A 112 -1.53 2.04 15.00
CA LEU A 112 -0.51 1.69 15.97
C LEU A 112 0.46 2.85 16.16
N ASP A 113 1.14 2.90 17.31
CA ASP A 113 2.22 3.86 17.54
C ASP A 113 3.54 3.47 16.85
N ASP A 114 4.57 4.28 17.05
CA ASP A 114 5.95 4.09 16.56
C ASP A 114 6.62 2.80 17.05
N LYS A 115 6.00 2.09 18.01
CA LYS A 115 6.45 0.82 18.61
C LYS A 115 5.49 -0.32 18.30
N SER A 116 4.64 -0.15 17.29
CA SER A 116 3.62 -1.11 16.86
C SER A 116 2.66 -1.55 17.97
N ARG A 117 2.39 -0.67 18.95
CA ARG A 117 1.34 -0.90 19.95
C ARG A 117 0.01 -0.40 19.40
N LEU A 118 -1.00 -1.28 19.40
CA LEU A 118 -2.35 -0.96 18.94
C LEU A 118 -2.95 0.20 19.75
N LEU A 119 -3.37 1.27 19.06
CA LEU A 119 -4.08 2.42 19.64
C LEU A 119 -5.57 2.42 19.28
N TYR A 120 -5.90 2.02 18.05
CA TYR A 120 -7.27 2.01 17.54
C TYR A 120 -7.50 0.82 16.61
N ARG A 121 -8.72 0.27 16.64
CA ARG A 121 -9.21 -0.81 15.79
C ARG A 121 -10.64 -0.51 15.39
N ASN A 122 -10.94 -0.63 14.10
CA ASN A 122 -12.29 -0.57 13.58
C ASN A 122 -12.52 -1.74 12.60
N ARG A 123 -13.71 -2.36 12.64
CA ARG A 123 -14.13 -3.37 11.67
C ARG A 123 -15.37 -2.87 10.95
N MET A 124 -15.30 -2.81 9.63
CA MET A 124 -16.37 -2.29 8.76
C MET A 124 -16.79 -3.38 7.78
N ALA A 125 -18.10 -3.53 7.56
CA ALA A 125 -18.58 -4.30 6.41
C ALA A 125 -18.14 -3.60 5.11
N ILE A 126 -17.93 -4.36 4.04
CA ILE A 126 -17.61 -3.82 2.72
C ILE A 126 -18.78 -4.02 1.74
N SER A 127 -18.90 -3.09 0.80
CA SER A 127 -19.81 -3.21 -0.33
C SER A 127 -19.37 -4.38 -1.23
N PRO A 128 -20.29 -5.23 -1.74
CA PRO A 128 -19.96 -6.25 -2.74
C PRO A 128 -19.65 -5.66 -4.13
N ARG A 129 -19.80 -4.34 -4.29
CA ARG A 129 -19.20 -3.57 -5.38
C ARG A 129 -17.94 -2.90 -4.82
N GLY A 130 -16.79 -3.36 -5.28
CA GLY A 130 -15.49 -2.79 -4.93
C GLY A 130 -15.30 -1.38 -5.48
N GLY A 131 -14.13 -0.82 -5.21
CA GLY A 131 -13.77 0.56 -5.54
C GLY A 131 -12.97 1.23 -4.44
N VAL A 132 -12.77 2.53 -4.57
CA VAL A 132 -12.00 3.34 -3.62
C VAL A 132 -12.87 3.73 -2.43
N MET A 133 -12.60 3.11 -1.28
CA MET A 133 -13.18 3.38 0.02
C MET A 133 -12.34 4.40 0.79
N SER A 134 -12.99 5.32 1.49
CA SER A 134 -12.35 6.15 2.52
C SER A 134 -12.62 5.60 3.92
N VAL A 135 -11.64 5.74 4.82
CA VAL A 135 -11.76 5.42 6.25
C VAL A 135 -11.28 6.62 7.06
N SER A 136 -12.13 7.24 7.87
CA SER A 136 -11.75 8.35 8.75
C SER A 136 -11.51 7.85 10.18
N LEU A 137 -10.50 8.42 10.85
CA LEU A 137 -10.38 8.29 12.31
C LEU A 137 -11.51 9.14 12.94
N PRO A 138 -12.40 8.58 13.79
CA PRO A 138 -13.55 9.32 14.28
C PRO A 138 -13.16 10.27 15.42
N THR A 139 -13.88 11.39 15.54
CA THR A 139 -13.57 12.47 16.49
C THR A 139 -13.87 12.14 17.96
N ASP A 140 -14.63 11.08 18.20
CA ASP A 140 -14.92 10.49 19.51
C ASP A 140 -14.06 9.25 19.82
N SER A 141 -13.02 8.99 19.01
CA SER A 141 -12.14 7.83 19.18
C SER A 141 -11.46 7.81 20.57
N PRO A 142 -11.48 6.68 21.29
CA PRO A 142 -10.81 6.55 22.59
C PRO A 142 -9.30 6.80 22.60
N MET A 143 -8.62 6.77 21.43
CA MET A 143 -7.20 7.14 21.34
C MET A 143 -6.95 8.65 21.30
N GLY A 144 -8.01 9.47 21.12
CA GLY A 144 -7.91 10.90 20.82
C GLY A 144 -7.41 11.19 19.41
N GLU A 145 -6.90 12.40 19.21
CA GLU A 145 -6.27 12.81 17.95
C GLU A 145 -4.82 12.29 17.80
N LEU A 146 -4.36 12.15 16.55
CA LEU A 146 -2.94 12.02 16.25
C LEU A 146 -2.21 13.28 16.74
N GLN A 147 -1.08 13.12 17.44
CA GLN A 147 -0.35 14.25 18.01
C GLN A 147 0.62 14.84 16.99
N PRO A 148 0.74 16.19 16.89
CA PRO A 148 1.70 16.82 16.00
C PRO A 148 3.14 16.37 16.27
N GLY A 149 3.92 16.24 15.19
CA GLY A 149 5.29 15.73 15.21
C GLY A 149 5.40 14.20 15.30
N LYS A 150 4.33 13.47 15.66
CA LYS A 150 4.38 12.01 15.82
C LYS A 150 3.99 11.25 14.56
N SER A 151 4.73 10.16 14.33
CA SER A 151 4.43 9.17 13.30
C SER A 151 3.67 8.00 13.90
N TYR A 152 2.74 7.46 13.12
CA TYR A 152 1.89 6.33 13.45
C TYR A 152 1.92 5.33 12.30
N GLN A 153 1.77 4.05 12.61
CA GLN A 153 1.50 3.01 11.62
C GLN A 153 0.00 2.87 11.46
N TRP A 154 -0.45 2.56 10.25
CA TRP A 154 -1.78 2.06 10.00
C TRP A 154 -1.70 0.72 9.28
N GLU A 155 -2.73 -0.11 9.47
CA GLU A 155 -2.90 -1.38 8.78
C GLU A 155 -4.35 -1.51 8.32
N LEU A 156 -4.56 -2.07 7.13
CA LEU A 156 -5.87 -2.50 6.65
C LEU A 156 -5.77 -3.95 6.18
N ALA A 157 -6.61 -4.81 6.73
CA ALA A 157 -6.77 -6.20 6.31
C ALA A 157 -8.18 -6.44 5.78
N LEU A 158 -8.31 -7.24 4.70
CA LEU A 158 -9.57 -7.92 4.42
C LEU A 158 -9.82 -8.98 5.50
N VAL A 159 -11.08 -9.22 5.84
CA VAL A 159 -11.46 -10.18 6.89
C VAL A 159 -12.52 -11.12 6.35
N CYS A 160 -12.20 -12.41 6.24
CA CYS A 160 -13.11 -13.43 5.71
C CYS A 160 -13.03 -14.75 6.51
N GLN A 161 -13.93 -15.70 6.26
CA GLN A 161 -13.85 -17.06 6.83
C GLN A 161 -13.12 -18.05 5.91
N LYS A 162 -12.05 -18.66 6.41
CA LYS A 162 -11.33 -19.79 5.79
C LYS A 162 -11.31 -20.99 6.74
N ASN A 163 -11.83 -22.13 6.30
CA ASN A 163 -11.89 -23.38 7.08
C ASN A 163 -12.49 -23.24 8.50
N GLY A 164 -13.52 -22.39 8.65
CA GLY A 164 -14.18 -22.12 9.94
C GLY A 164 -13.37 -21.24 10.90
N LYS A 165 -12.37 -20.50 10.40
CA LYS A 165 -11.59 -19.51 11.15
C LYS A 165 -11.53 -18.19 10.37
N GLU A 166 -11.33 -17.11 11.11
CA GLU A 166 -11.08 -15.80 10.53
C GLU A 166 -9.70 -15.76 9.85
N ASP A 167 -9.66 -15.28 8.61
CA ASP A 167 -8.46 -15.04 7.81
C ASP A 167 -8.30 -13.52 7.57
N LYS A 168 -7.05 -13.06 7.69
CA LYS A 168 -6.60 -11.67 7.52
C LYS A 168 -5.29 -11.56 6.72
N THR A 169 -4.91 -12.62 6.01
CA THR A 169 -3.65 -12.70 5.26
C THR A 169 -3.53 -11.64 4.18
N THR A 170 -4.65 -11.22 3.58
CA THR A 170 -4.69 -10.12 2.60
C THR A 170 -4.76 -8.78 3.33
N HIS A 171 -3.59 -8.19 3.56
CA HIS A 171 -3.43 -6.95 4.32
C HIS A 171 -2.36 -6.07 3.69
N LEU A 172 -2.41 -4.78 4.02
CA LEU A 172 -1.36 -3.81 3.73
C LEU A 172 -1.24 -2.79 4.87
N ASN A 173 -0.08 -2.15 4.95
CA ASN A 173 0.24 -1.19 5.99
C ASN A 173 0.96 0.03 5.40
N GLY A 174 1.08 1.06 6.21
CA GLY A 174 1.84 2.24 5.88
C GLY A 174 1.97 3.17 7.07
N TRP A 175 2.49 4.35 6.80
CA TRP A 175 2.78 5.36 7.81
C TRP A 175 2.00 6.64 7.58
N ILE A 176 1.75 7.35 8.66
CA ILE A 176 1.21 8.71 8.67
C ILE A 176 1.93 9.52 9.74
N GLN A 177 2.30 10.75 9.42
CA GLN A 177 2.83 11.70 10.41
C GLN A 177 1.96 12.95 10.42
N ARG A 178 1.49 13.37 11.60
CA ARG A 178 0.83 14.67 11.75
C ARG A 178 1.90 15.75 11.87
N VAL A 179 1.84 16.78 11.04
CA VAL A 179 2.67 17.98 11.17
C VAL A 179 1.87 19.12 11.79
N ASP A 180 2.53 19.96 12.58
CA ASP A 180 1.96 21.22 13.02
C ASP A 180 2.24 22.29 11.95
N ASN A 181 1.19 22.88 11.39
CA ASN A 181 1.30 23.93 10.38
C ASN A 181 0.06 24.86 10.46
N PRO A 182 0.01 25.74 11.48
CA PRO A 182 -1.15 26.60 11.72
C PRO A 182 -1.40 27.59 10.58
N ASP A 183 -0.35 28.05 9.90
CA ASP A 183 -0.46 28.98 8.76
C ASP A 183 -1.17 28.32 7.57
N LEU A 184 -0.82 27.06 7.24
CA LEU A 184 -1.50 26.27 6.21
C LEU A 184 -2.97 25.99 6.58
N VAL A 185 -3.24 25.65 7.85
CA VAL A 185 -4.61 25.44 8.33
C VAL A 185 -5.44 26.73 8.21
N ALA A 186 -4.88 27.88 8.59
CA ALA A 186 -5.53 29.18 8.44
C ALA A 186 -5.76 29.55 6.96
N GLN A 187 -4.81 29.25 6.08
CA GLN A 187 -4.95 29.43 4.63
C GLN A 187 -6.09 28.58 4.06
N VAL A 188 -6.17 27.30 4.43
CA VAL A 188 -7.22 26.37 3.99
C VAL A 188 -8.60 26.82 4.49
N GLN A 189 -8.72 27.30 5.74
CA GLN A 189 -9.97 27.82 6.30
C GLN A 189 -10.53 29.06 5.57
N GLN A 190 -9.67 29.82 4.88
CA GLN A 190 -10.04 31.04 4.15
C GLN A 190 -10.18 30.80 2.63
N ALA A 191 -9.75 29.65 2.13
CA ALA A 191 -9.72 29.33 0.71
C ALA A 191 -11.12 28.96 0.16
N ASN A 192 -11.29 29.10 -1.15
CA ASN A 192 -12.41 28.44 -1.83
C ASN A 192 -12.23 26.92 -1.75
N PRO A 193 -13.28 26.11 -1.46
CA PRO A 193 -13.18 24.65 -1.39
C PRO A 193 -12.49 24.00 -2.61
N ARG A 194 -12.67 24.54 -3.83
CA ARG A 194 -12.02 24.04 -5.06
C ARG A 194 -10.50 24.30 -5.12
N GLN A 195 -9.98 25.20 -4.29
CA GLN A 195 -8.54 25.51 -4.18
C GLN A 195 -7.83 24.69 -3.09
N VAL A 196 -8.58 24.16 -2.12
CA VAL A 196 -8.03 23.43 -0.96
C VAL A 196 -7.12 22.25 -1.34
N PRO A 197 -7.44 21.39 -2.33
CA PRO A 197 -6.52 20.32 -2.72
C PRO A 197 -5.17 20.85 -3.17
N GLU A 198 -5.14 21.85 -4.05
CA GLU A 198 -3.90 22.39 -4.59
C GLU A 198 -3.04 23.06 -3.49
N ILE A 199 -3.66 23.70 -2.50
CA ILE A 199 -2.97 24.24 -1.31
C ILE A 199 -2.27 23.11 -0.51
N TYR A 200 -2.97 22.00 -0.24
CA TYR A 200 -2.37 20.85 0.44
C TYR A 200 -1.31 20.14 -0.41
N ALA A 201 -1.49 20.07 -1.74
CA ALA A 201 -0.54 19.47 -2.66
C ALA A 201 0.79 20.24 -2.71
N GLN A 202 0.73 21.58 -2.78
CA GLN A 202 1.91 22.46 -2.73
C GLN A 202 2.66 22.35 -1.39
N ALA A 203 1.95 22.07 -0.30
CA ALA A 203 2.52 21.84 1.02
C ALA A 203 2.96 20.38 1.29
N GLY A 204 2.79 19.45 0.34
CA GLY A 204 3.16 18.04 0.49
C GLY A 204 2.27 17.23 1.45
N ILE A 205 1.08 17.74 1.79
CA ILE A 205 0.17 17.12 2.78
C ILE A 205 -0.79 16.14 2.08
N TRP A 206 -0.28 14.96 1.75
CA TRP A 206 -0.97 13.98 0.90
C TRP A 206 -2.36 13.56 1.41
N TYR A 207 -2.52 13.22 2.70
CA TYR A 207 -3.80 12.69 3.19
C TYR A 207 -4.91 13.74 3.08
N ASP A 208 -4.60 14.98 3.42
CA ASP A 208 -5.56 16.10 3.44
C ASP A 208 -5.88 16.57 2.00
N PHE A 209 -4.87 16.54 1.12
CA PHE A 209 -5.03 16.72 -0.32
C PHE A 209 -6.01 15.69 -0.92
N LEU A 210 -5.76 14.39 -0.70
CA LEU A 210 -6.58 13.35 -1.30
C LEU A 210 -7.99 13.35 -0.71
N ALA A 211 -8.13 13.65 0.59
CA ALA A 211 -9.42 13.80 1.26
C ALA A 211 -10.25 14.96 0.70
N SER A 212 -9.64 16.13 0.52
CA SER A 212 -10.33 17.30 -0.05
C SER A 212 -10.71 17.10 -1.52
N LEU A 213 -9.84 16.48 -2.33
CA LEU A 213 -10.17 16.13 -3.72
C LEU A 213 -11.31 15.10 -3.82
N ALA A 214 -11.30 14.07 -2.97
CA ALA A 214 -12.38 13.07 -2.93
C ALA A 214 -13.72 13.68 -2.48
N ASN A 215 -13.71 14.64 -1.55
CA ASN A 215 -14.91 15.39 -1.16
C ASN A 215 -15.48 16.19 -2.33
N LEU A 216 -14.65 16.97 -3.03
CA LEU A 216 -15.10 17.72 -4.21
C LEU A 216 -15.71 16.81 -5.28
N ARG A 217 -15.13 15.62 -5.54
CA ARG A 217 -15.70 14.63 -6.47
C ARG A 217 -17.04 14.07 -6.00
N ARG A 218 -17.21 13.79 -4.70
CA ARG A 218 -18.48 13.32 -4.13
C ARG A 218 -19.57 14.38 -4.21
N GLU A 219 -19.23 15.65 -3.98
CA GLU A 219 -20.14 16.79 -4.07
C GLU A 219 -20.49 17.16 -5.53
N ASN A 220 -19.59 16.89 -6.47
CA ASN A 220 -19.72 17.26 -7.88
C ASN A 220 -19.51 16.03 -8.81
N PRO A 221 -20.35 14.97 -8.73
CA PRO A 221 -20.07 13.68 -9.37
C PRO A 221 -20.06 13.71 -10.91
N ASN A 222 -20.66 14.74 -11.52
CA ASN A 222 -20.68 14.94 -12.97
C ASN A 222 -19.56 15.88 -13.48
N ASP A 223 -18.66 16.32 -12.59
CA ASP A 223 -17.54 17.19 -12.93
C ASP A 223 -16.39 16.36 -13.54
N SER A 224 -16.25 16.49 -14.86
CA SER A 224 -15.21 15.78 -15.63
C SER A 224 -13.81 16.29 -15.32
N GLU A 225 -13.64 17.55 -14.94
CA GLU A 225 -12.32 18.11 -14.60
C GLU A 225 -11.81 17.51 -13.29
N LEU A 226 -12.67 17.42 -12.27
CA LEU A 226 -12.33 16.77 -11.00
C LEU A 226 -12.05 15.26 -11.16
N THR A 227 -12.77 14.59 -12.07
CA THR A 227 -12.50 13.18 -12.39
C THR A 227 -11.17 12.99 -13.12
N GLN A 228 -10.87 13.83 -14.11
CA GLN A 228 -9.58 13.80 -14.81
C GLN A 228 -8.41 14.14 -13.87
N TYR A 229 -8.56 15.14 -13.01
CA TYR A 229 -7.52 15.53 -12.04
C TYR A 229 -7.20 14.39 -11.07
N TRP A 230 -8.22 13.69 -10.55
CA TRP A 230 -8.02 12.48 -9.73
C TRP A 230 -7.25 11.37 -10.46
N ILE A 231 -7.61 11.11 -11.72
CA ILE A 231 -6.92 10.10 -12.53
C ILE A 231 -5.44 10.48 -12.73
N GLU A 232 -5.16 11.73 -13.14
CA GLU A 232 -3.80 12.24 -13.34
C GLU A 232 -2.96 12.20 -12.06
N VAL A 233 -3.57 12.55 -10.92
CA VAL A 233 -2.95 12.52 -9.59
C VAL A 233 -2.53 11.10 -9.23
N LEU A 234 -3.44 10.13 -9.29
CA LEU A 234 -3.13 8.74 -8.94
C LEU A 234 -2.12 8.12 -9.91
N GLN A 235 -2.25 8.36 -11.22
CA GLN A 235 -1.24 7.98 -12.20
C GLN A 235 0.15 8.58 -11.88
N SER A 236 0.21 9.85 -11.47
CA SER A 236 1.49 10.55 -11.20
C SER A 236 2.30 9.96 -10.05
N VAL A 237 1.64 9.22 -9.13
CA VAL A 237 2.25 8.59 -7.96
C VAL A 237 2.29 7.05 -8.02
N GLY A 238 2.01 6.47 -9.20
CA GLY A 238 2.13 5.02 -9.45
C GLY A 238 0.85 4.20 -9.21
N LEU A 239 -0.30 4.84 -9.00
CA LEU A 239 -1.59 4.21 -8.69
C LEU A 239 -2.53 4.13 -9.92
N ALA A 240 -1.96 3.99 -11.12
CA ALA A 240 -2.69 4.02 -12.38
C ALA A 240 -3.76 2.92 -12.49
N GLU A 241 -3.49 1.72 -11.97
CA GLU A 241 -4.37 0.54 -12.07
C GLU A 241 -5.71 0.69 -11.33
N VAL A 242 -5.77 1.61 -10.35
CA VAL A 242 -6.95 1.92 -9.53
C VAL A 242 -7.47 3.34 -9.76
N ALA A 243 -6.92 4.07 -10.74
CA ALA A 243 -7.19 5.49 -10.93
C ALA A 243 -8.63 5.79 -11.39
N GLU A 244 -9.20 4.90 -12.20
CA GLU A 244 -10.55 5.00 -12.78
C GLU A 244 -11.64 4.32 -11.92
N GLU A 245 -11.24 3.70 -10.81
CA GLU A 245 -12.15 2.97 -9.92
C GLU A 245 -13.14 3.91 -9.20
N PRO A 246 -14.38 3.47 -8.94
CA PRO A 246 -15.41 4.32 -8.37
C PRO A 246 -15.08 4.69 -6.92
N LEU A 247 -15.32 5.96 -6.55
CA LEU A 247 -15.38 6.37 -5.14
C LEU A 247 -16.63 5.75 -4.51
N ILE A 248 -16.46 4.76 -3.65
CA ILE A 248 -17.56 4.13 -2.92
C ILE A 248 -17.79 4.84 -1.58
N SER A 249 -19.06 4.97 -1.19
CA SER A 249 -19.41 5.42 0.15
C SER A 249 -19.13 4.31 1.15
N GLN A 250 -18.77 4.66 2.39
CA GLN A 250 -18.85 3.70 3.49
C GLN A 250 -20.33 3.31 3.67
N PRO A 251 -20.64 2.02 3.95
CA PRO A 251 -22.00 1.57 4.24
C PRO A 251 -22.51 2.06 5.60
#